data_AF-A0A427UE82-F1
#
_entry.id   AF-A0A427UE82-F1
#
_cell.length_a   1.000
_cell.length_b   1.000
_cell.length_c   1.000
_cell.angle_alpha   90.00
_cell.angle_beta   90.00
_cell.angle_gamma   90.00
#
_symmetry.space_group_name_H-M   'P 1'
#
loop_
_entity.id
_entity.type
_entity.pdbx_description
1 polymer ?
#
loop_
_entity_poly.entity_id
_entity_poly.type
_entity_poly.pdbx_seq_one_letter_code
_entity_poly.pdbx_strand_id
1 'polypeptide(L)'
;MATIAPSEGSEYGYWYANRETLKADLSFKYAAYRAGVGNFGMNHLLITKDFGPKVRMAAILTDAPLDTEEKTDLPFINDACSECMKCIEVCPVDALTSEGVIHREKCAEYMFNVLGGLRCGLCIKVCPLNNF
;
A
#
# COMPACT_ATOMS: atom_id res chain seq x y z
N MET A 1 18.22 -1.97 -20.56
CA MET A 1 18.12 -2.97 -19.47
C MET A 1 16.72 -2.95 -18.87
N ALA A 2 16.16 -4.12 -18.53
CA ALA A 2 14.89 -4.23 -17.80
C ALA A 2 14.99 -5.34 -16.75
N THR A 3 14.46 -5.11 -15.56
CA THR A 3 14.42 -6.10 -14.47
C THR A 3 13.17 -5.94 -13.63
N ILE A 4 12.68 -7.04 -13.05
CA ILE A 4 11.56 -6.99 -12.11
C ILE A 4 12.05 -6.27 -10.85
N ALA A 5 11.35 -5.22 -10.45
CA ALA A 5 11.57 -4.58 -9.16
C ALA A 5 11.20 -5.60 -8.08
N PRO A 6 12.09 -5.87 -7.11
CA PRO A 6 11.78 -6.85 -6.07
C PRO A 6 10.59 -6.35 -5.24
N SER A 7 9.41 -6.91 -5.51
CA SER A 7 8.28 -6.87 -4.58
C SER A 7 8.64 -7.82 -3.44
N GLU A 8 8.57 -7.37 -2.18
CA GLU A 8 8.88 -8.18 -0.98
C GLU A 8 8.83 -9.69 -1.22
N GLY A 9 10.00 -10.33 -1.22
CA GLY A 9 10.14 -11.68 -1.77
C GLY A 9 11.20 -12.48 -1.03
N SER A 10 10.81 -13.08 0.08
CA SER A 10 10.58 -14.52 0.14
C SER A 10 10.27 -14.90 1.58
N GLU A 11 9.76 -16.11 1.72
CA GLU A 11 9.30 -16.86 2.89
C GLU A 11 10.32 -16.88 4.06
N TYR A 12 11.50 -16.28 3.87
CA TYR A 12 12.59 -16.15 4.85
C TYR A 12 13.38 -14.82 4.83
N GLY A 13 13.00 -13.74 4.12
CA GLY A 13 13.88 -12.56 4.13
C GLY A 13 13.39 -11.24 3.52
N TYR A 14 13.40 -10.21 4.39
CA TYR A 14 13.39 -8.78 4.09
C TYR A 14 14.68 -8.28 3.42
N TRP A 15 15.13 -8.92 2.33
CA TRP A 15 16.45 -8.61 1.76
C TRP A 15 16.60 -7.18 1.21
N TYR A 16 15.48 -6.50 0.90
CA TYR A 16 15.44 -5.16 0.30
C TYR A 16 14.59 -4.17 1.09
N ALA A 17 14.27 -4.50 2.34
CA ALA A 17 13.55 -3.63 3.25
C ALA A 17 14.37 -3.42 4.51
N ASN A 18 14.53 -2.16 4.91
CA ASN A 18 15.13 -1.84 6.19
C ASN A 18 14.28 -2.48 7.30
N ARG A 19 14.87 -3.41 8.05
CA ARG A 19 14.17 -4.26 9.04
C ARG A 19 13.67 -3.48 10.25
N GLU A 20 14.27 -2.33 10.54
CA GLU A 20 13.84 -1.45 11.64
C GLU A 20 12.62 -0.63 11.24
N THR A 21 12.60 -0.13 10.01
CA THR A 21 11.56 0.80 9.53
C THR A 21 10.47 0.11 8.69
N LEU A 22 10.71 -1.13 8.25
CA LEU A 22 9.87 -1.91 7.33
C LEU A 22 9.59 -1.14 6.02
N LYS A 23 10.60 -0.45 5.50
CA LYS A 23 10.53 0.33 4.25
C LYS A 23 11.42 -0.29 3.19
N ALA A 24 10.88 -0.46 1.98
CA ALA A 24 11.63 -0.86 0.80
C ALA A 24 12.30 0.34 0.12
N ASP A 25 13.33 0.07 -0.70
CA ASP A 25 14.04 1.10 -1.48
C ASP A 25 13.13 1.82 -2.49
N LEU A 26 12.11 1.13 -3.00
CA LEU A 26 11.12 1.67 -3.94
C LEU A 26 9.70 1.43 -3.43
N SER A 27 8.89 2.50 -3.40
CA SER A 27 7.46 2.40 -3.10
C SER A 27 6.66 2.25 -4.39
N PHE A 28 6.17 1.04 -4.66
CA PHE A 28 5.32 0.79 -5.82
C PHE A 28 4.02 1.59 -5.76
N LYS A 29 3.46 1.77 -4.56
CA LYS A 29 2.26 2.60 -4.35
C LYS A 29 2.49 4.04 -4.76
N TYR A 30 3.66 4.60 -4.39
CA TYR A 30 3.97 5.98 -4.73
C TYR A 30 4.27 6.16 -6.22
N ALA A 31 4.98 5.21 -6.83
CA ALA A 31 5.20 5.19 -8.28
C ALA A 31 3.87 5.11 -9.04
N ALA A 32 2.95 4.23 -8.60
CA ALA A 32 1.63 4.09 -9.17
C ALA A 32 0.77 5.35 -9.02
N TYR A 33 0.87 6.04 -7.88
CA TYR A 33 0.25 7.36 -7.69
C TYR A 33 0.77 8.38 -8.72
N ARG A 34 2.09 8.55 -8.85
CA ARG A 34 2.68 9.48 -9.84
C ARG A 34 2.32 9.13 -11.29
N ALA A 35 2.09 7.86 -11.57
CA ALA A 35 1.63 7.36 -12.86
C ALA A 35 0.10 7.48 -13.08
N GLY A 36 -0.66 8.07 -12.14
CA GLY A 36 -2.10 8.28 -12.28
C GLY A 36 -2.95 7.02 -12.09
N VAL A 37 -2.40 5.94 -11.53
CA VAL A 37 -3.12 4.66 -11.35
C VAL A 37 -4.18 4.75 -10.24
N GLY A 38 -3.98 5.62 -9.25
CA GLY A 38 -4.87 5.82 -8.12
C GLY A 38 -4.27 6.76 -7.09
N ASN A 39 -4.99 7.00 -6.00
CA ASN A 39 -4.54 7.81 -4.86
C ASN A 39 -4.53 7.01 -3.55
N PHE A 40 -4.00 7.57 -2.47
CA PHE A 40 -3.90 6.85 -1.20
C PHE A 40 -5.20 6.91 -0.41
N GLY A 41 -5.58 5.79 0.21
CA GLY A 41 -6.59 5.77 1.26
C GLY A 41 -5.99 5.95 2.65
N MET A 42 -6.83 6.19 3.66
CA MET A 42 -6.39 6.22 5.07
C MET A 42 -5.87 4.87 5.57
N ASN A 43 -6.14 3.77 4.85
CA ASN A 43 -5.52 2.47 5.07
C ASN A 43 -4.08 2.37 4.53
N HIS A 44 -3.51 3.48 4.04
CA HIS A 44 -2.20 3.57 3.38
C HIS A 44 -2.04 2.68 2.13
N LEU A 45 -3.14 2.20 1.54
CA LEU A 45 -3.13 1.47 0.27
C LEU A 45 -3.47 2.40 -0.88
N LEU A 46 -3.06 2.01 -2.09
CA LEU A 46 -3.48 2.70 -3.30
C LEU A 46 -4.93 2.31 -3.60
N ILE A 47 -5.79 3.29 -3.82
CA ILE A 47 -7.19 3.17 -4.21
C ILE A 47 -7.26 3.39 -5.72
N THR A 48 -7.50 2.30 -6.45
CA THR A 48 -7.72 2.35 -7.90
C THR A 48 -9.20 2.59 -8.21
N LYS A 49 -9.49 3.18 -9.37
CA LYS A 49 -10.86 3.47 -9.79
C LYS A 49 -11.75 2.22 -9.86
N ASP A 50 -11.23 1.13 -10.42
CA ASP A 50 -12.04 -0.04 -10.75
C ASP A 50 -12.01 -1.12 -9.65
N PHE A 51 -10.92 -1.21 -8.87
CA PHE A 51 -10.72 -2.29 -7.90
C PHE A 51 -10.55 -1.80 -6.45
N GLY A 52 -10.58 -0.48 -6.23
CA GLY A 52 -10.32 0.10 -4.92
C GLY A 52 -8.93 -0.33 -4.39
N PRO A 53 -8.81 -0.67 -3.09
CA PRO A 53 -7.56 -1.17 -2.49
C PRO A 53 -7.22 -2.63 -2.80
N LYS A 54 -8.07 -3.38 -3.52
CA LYS A 54 -7.90 -4.84 -3.77
C LYS A 54 -6.92 -5.12 -4.92
N VAL A 55 -5.76 -4.47 -4.93
CA VAL A 55 -4.74 -4.63 -5.97
C VAL A 55 -3.41 -5.10 -5.40
N ARG A 56 -2.74 -6.01 -6.11
CA ARG A 56 -1.32 -6.32 -5.91
C ARG A 56 -0.55 -5.71 -7.05
N MET A 57 0.60 -5.12 -6.73
CA MET A 57 1.42 -4.40 -7.69
C MET A 57 2.76 -5.13 -7.83
N ALA A 58 3.24 -5.16 -9.07
CA ALA A 58 4.62 -5.45 -9.41
C ALA A 58 5.13 -4.30 -10.29
N ALA A 59 6.43 -4.09 -10.32
CA ALA A 59 7.04 -3.07 -11.17
C ALA A 59 8.21 -3.66 -11.95
N ILE A 60 8.51 -3.05 -13.10
CA ILE A 60 9.70 -3.33 -13.89
C ILE A 60 10.53 -2.05 -13.90
N LEU A 61 11.78 -2.15 -13.46
CA LEU A 61 12.76 -1.08 -13.61
C LEU A 61 13.40 -1.20 -14.97
N THR A 62 13.39 -0.12 -15.75
CA THR A 62 13.95 -0.09 -17.09
C THR A 62 14.51 1.28 -17.43
N ASP A 63 15.49 1.29 -18.33
CA ASP A 63 16.06 2.48 -18.99
C ASP A 63 15.39 2.77 -20.35
N ALA A 64 14.34 2.02 -20.71
CA ALA A 64 13.60 2.27 -21.94
C ALA A 64 13.07 3.71 -21.97
N PRO A 65 13.09 4.39 -23.13
CA PRO A 65 12.56 5.73 -23.26
C PRO A 65 11.04 5.70 -23.11
N LEU A 66 10.56 6.02 -21.92
CA LEU A 66 9.15 6.15 -21.59
C LEU A 66 8.80 7.62 -21.40
N ASP A 67 7.54 7.95 -21.64
CA ASP A 67 6.98 9.23 -21.22
C ASP A 67 6.96 9.30 -19.69
N THR A 68 7.69 10.28 -19.14
CA THR A 68 7.88 10.48 -17.69
C THR A 68 7.07 11.65 -17.16
N GLU A 69 6.19 12.26 -17.95
CA GLU A 69 5.33 13.34 -17.46
C GLU A 69 4.45 12.83 -16.31
N GLU A 70 4.25 13.67 -15.31
CA GLU A 70 3.38 13.36 -14.18
C GLU A 70 1.94 13.22 -14.69
N LYS A 71 1.33 12.06 -14.43
CA LYS A 71 0.00 11.73 -14.98
C LYS A 71 -1.12 11.85 -13.95
N THR A 72 -0.82 12.31 -12.74
CA THR A 72 -1.80 12.36 -11.66
C THR A 72 -2.32 13.77 -11.41
N ASP A 73 -3.61 13.95 -11.70
CA ASP A 73 -4.41 15.08 -11.19
C ASP A 73 -5.17 14.69 -9.92
N LEU A 74 -4.98 13.46 -9.42
CA LEU A 74 -5.66 12.97 -8.23
C LEU A 74 -5.06 13.59 -6.97
N PRO A 75 -5.88 13.90 -5.94
CA PRO A 75 -5.36 14.31 -4.64
C PRO A 75 -4.53 13.17 -4.03
N PHE A 76 -3.56 13.50 -3.18
CA PHE A 76 -2.69 12.50 -2.56
C PHE A 76 -3.49 11.50 -1.72
N ILE A 77 -4.42 11.99 -0.90
CA ILE A 77 -5.41 11.18 -0.18
C ILE A 77 -6.74 11.25 -0.93
N ASN A 78 -7.44 10.12 -1.04
CA ASN A 78 -8.77 10.05 -1.63
C ASN A 78 -9.77 10.85 -0.77
N ASP A 79 -10.47 11.80 -1.37
CA ASP A 79 -11.39 12.70 -0.65
C ASP A 79 -12.48 11.94 0.12
N ALA A 80 -12.93 10.78 -0.38
CA ALA A 80 -13.92 9.94 0.30
C ALA A 80 -13.40 9.29 1.59
N CYS A 81 -12.08 9.33 1.84
CA CYS A 81 -11.50 8.83 3.07
C CYS A 81 -11.52 9.85 4.22
N SER A 82 -11.74 11.13 3.94
CA SER A 82 -11.68 12.22 4.94
C SER A 82 -12.65 12.04 6.11
N GLU A 83 -13.82 11.42 5.87
CA GLU A 83 -14.85 11.20 6.90
C GLU A 83 -15.14 9.70 7.16
N CYS A 84 -14.59 8.79 6.35
CA CYS A 84 -14.99 7.38 6.37
C CYS A 84 -14.43 6.61 7.58
N MET A 85 -13.12 6.70 7.83
CA MET A 85 -12.35 6.08 8.92
C MET A 85 -12.58 4.58 9.24
N LYS A 86 -13.43 3.84 8.51
CA LYS A 86 -13.74 2.41 8.74
C LYS A 86 -12.51 1.51 8.82
N CYS A 87 -11.47 1.81 8.03
CA CYS A 87 -10.23 1.04 8.03
C CYS A 87 -9.42 1.20 9.32
N ILE A 88 -9.51 2.37 9.97
CA ILE A 88 -8.91 2.64 11.28
C ILE A 88 -9.72 1.91 12.35
N GLU A 89 -11.05 2.07 12.34
CA GLU A 89 -11.96 1.46 13.31
C GLU A 89 -11.87 -0.08 13.36
N VAL A 90 -11.67 -0.73 12.20
CA VAL A 90 -11.55 -2.20 12.14
C VAL A 90 -10.16 -2.73 12.49
N CYS A 91 -9.16 -1.86 12.64
CA CYS A 91 -7.77 -2.29 12.84
C CYS A 91 -7.60 -2.90 14.24
N PRO A 92 -7.27 -4.20 14.37
CA PRO A 92 -7.25 -4.88 15.68
C PRO A 92 -6.10 -4.46 16.58
N VAL A 93 -5.14 -3.67 16.06
CA VAL A 93 -3.90 -3.29 16.74
C VAL A 93 -3.62 -1.79 16.64
N ASP A 94 -4.61 -0.99 16.24
CA ASP A 94 -4.49 0.46 16.10
C ASP A 94 -3.24 0.87 15.30
N ALA A 95 -3.01 0.18 14.18
CA ALA A 95 -1.87 0.44 13.32
C ALA A 95 -2.07 1.66 12.42
N LEU A 96 -3.30 2.11 12.23
CA LEU A 96 -3.67 3.24 11.39
C LEU A 96 -4.21 4.35 12.29
N THR A 97 -3.82 5.61 12.05
CA THR A 97 -4.28 6.75 12.85
C THR A 97 -5.01 7.79 11.99
N SER A 98 -5.85 8.61 12.62
CA SER A 98 -6.60 9.70 11.97
C SER A 98 -5.70 10.78 11.38
N GLU A 99 -4.46 10.87 11.83
CA GLU A 99 -3.45 11.83 11.37
C GLU A 99 -2.72 11.34 10.09
N GLY A 100 -3.12 10.20 9.54
CA GLY A 100 -2.51 9.63 8.33
C GLY A 100 -1.16 8.96 8.60
N VAL A 101 -0.97 8.41 9.81
CA VAL A 101 0.21 7.66 10.20
C VAL A 101 -0.10 6.17 10.24
N ILE A 102 0.86 5.36 9.79
CA ILE A 102 0.83 3.90 9.94
C ILE A 102 2.00 3.41 10.80
N HIS A 103 1.64 2.74 11.89
CA HIS A 103 2.50 1.93 12.75
C HIS A 103 2.71 0.56 12.10
N ARG A 104 3.69 0.49 11.18
CA ARG A 104 3.98 -0.72 10.38
C ARG A 104 4.37 -1.89 11.26
N GLU A 105 5.10 -1.62 12.34
CA GLU A 105 5.54 -2.56 13.36
C GLU A 105 4.37 -3.32 13.98
N LYS A 106 3.32 -2.61 14.41
CA LYS A 106 2.12 -3.25 14.99
C LYS A 106 1.40 -4.12 13.97
N CYS A 107 1.27 -3.64 12.73
CA CYS A 107 0.64 -4.40 11.65
C CYS A 107 1.44 -5.67 11.30
N ALA A 108 2.76 -5.55 11.21
CA ALA A 108 3.66 -6.68 10.93
C ALA A 108 3.64 -7.69 12.07
N GLU A 109 3.76 -7.24 13.32
CA GLU A 109 3.69 -8.11 14.50
C GLU A 109 2.39 -8.90 14.55
N TYR A 110 1.25 -8.25 14.28
CA TYR A 110 -0.04 -8.92 14.19
C TYR A 110 -0.06 -10.00 13.09
N MET A 111 0.46 -9.70 11.90
CA MET A 111 0.50 -10.67 10.79
C MET A 111 1.40 -11.87 11.08
N PHE A 112 2.61 -11.64 11.57
CA PHE A 112 3.60 -12.71 11.73
C PHE A 112 3.42 -13.51 13.02
N ASN A 113 3.12 -12.84 14.14
CA ASN A 113 3.11 -13.48 15.45
C ASN A 113 1.69 -13.89 15.90
N VAL A 114 0.66 -13.12 15.57
CA VAL A 114 -0.72 -13.43 15.99
C VAL A 114 -1.46 -14.26 14.95
N LEU A 115 -1.33 -13.91 13.67
CA LEU A 115 -1.98 -14.63 12.57
C LEU A 115 -1.14 -15.79 12.00
N GLY A 116 0.01 -16.09 12.60
CA GLY A 116 0.87 -17.19 12.17
C GLY A 116 1.42 -17.03 10.75
N GLY A 117 1.70 -15.80 10.32
CA GLY A 117 2.21 -15.48 8.98
C GLY A 117 1.13 -15.21 7.93
N LEU A 118 -0.16 -15.40 8.27
CA LEU A 118 -1.27 -15.04 7.40
C LEU A 118 -1.42 -13.51 7.27
N ARG A 119 -1.93 -13.05 6.13
CA ARG A 119 -2.21 -11.64 5.89
C ARG A 119 -3.55 -11.24 6.52
N CYS A 120 -3.58 -10.11 7.21
CA CYS A 120 -4.79 -9.62 7.90
C CYS A 120 -5.88 -9.13 6.92
N GLY A 121 -5.60 -8.08 6.14
CA GLY A 121 -6.51 -7.59 5.09
C GLY A 121 -7.85 -6.98 5.56
N LEU A 122 -8.10 -6.81 6.86
CA LEU A 122 -9.36 -6.23 7.37
C LEU A 122 -9.61 -4.81 6.85
N CYS A 123 -8.57 -3.97 6.78
CA CYS A 123 -8.64 -2.62 6.24
C CYS A 123 -8.97 -2.58 4.73
N ILE A 124 -8.67 -3.65 4.01
CA ILE A 124 -9.10 -3.85 2.61
C ILE A 124 -10.56 -4.28 2.61
N LYS A 125 -10.90 -5.31 3.40
CA LYS A 125 -12.25 -5.90 3.45
C LYS A 125 -13.35 -4.87 3.74
N VAL A 126 -13.13 -3.97 4.69
CA VAL A 126 -14.14 -2.99 5.13
C VAL A 126 -14.23 -1.75 4.24
N CYS A 127 -13.27 -1.55 3.32
CA CYS A 127 -13.20 -0.32 2.54
C CYS A 127 -14.44 -0.17 1.64
N PRO A 128 -15.21 0.93 1.72
CA PRO A 128 -16.40 1.13 0.90
C PRO A 128 -16.06 1.48 -0.55
N LEU A 129 -14.82 1.84 -0.84
CA LEU A 129 -14.32 2.06 -2.20
C LEU A 129 -13.98 0.75 -2.93
N ASN A 130 -14.33 -0.39 -2.33
CA ASN A 130 -14.31 -1.68 -3.01
C ASN A 130 -15.50 -1.75 -3.96
N ASN A 131 -15.24 -1.74 -5.27
CA ASN A 131 -16.26 -1.85 -6.31
C ASN A 131 -16.59 -3.32 -6.71
N PHE A 132 -16.19 -4.30 -5.88
CA PHE A 132 -16.35 -5.74 -6.08
C PHE A 132 -16.56 -6.48 -4.76
#